data_AF-C3YVV0-F1
#
_entry.id   AF-C3YVV0-F1
#
_cell.length_a   1.000
_cell.length_b   1.000
_cell.length_c   1.000
_cell.angle_alpha   90.00
_cell.angle_beta   90.00
_cell.angle_gamma   90.00
#
_symmetry.space_group_name_H-M   'P 1'
#
loop_
_entity.id
_entity.type
_entity.pdbx_description
1 polymer ?
#
loop_
_entity_poly.entity_id
_entity_poly.type
_entity_poly.pdbx_seq_one_letter_code
_entity_poly.pdbx_strand_id
1 'polypeptide(L)'
;LSRRLDPPDIYNHADGLSPVSYPAHGVVVRPLRAVLLEGNLPPCLLNREKMGYYNAGNMGVFTVLAIIEDVSIVGDNTNNMIIRTTKPIHLNQQLRKVVYLNTEFNANKYDLVKVRYMGFTATVPVHIQHRQLPWLYEPEKGKMGDRVTVVVTSSGDYDNLRRLLKSVEQYYPKTTVIVADDNTADVWKAYQVRNVKHYRMPPNKGYFAGLNLGISQVATEYVLIVDDDQYFTRKTKLRELVSMLDHTNYHLVSLLEVRWKNPGQSLGSTYRILGNATHACLESQRQVYHQVQGYPGCHAADRVDSFFLASTADIRGVGFDP
;
A
#
# COMPACT_ATOMS: atom_id res chain seq x y z
N LEU A 1 2.28 -6.07 1.88
CA LEU A 1 2.56 -4.63 1.78
C LEU A 1 3.82 -4.31 2.59
N SER A 2 4.99 -4.39 1.97
CA SER A 2 6.27 -4.05 2.61
C SER A 2 7.17 -3.45 1.55
N ARG A 3 7.71 -2.26 1.87
CA ARG A 3 8.44 -1.32 1.02
C ARG A 3 7.64 -0.82 -0.20
N ARG A 4 6.87 0.25 -0.01
CA ARG A 4 7.01 1.36 -0.96
C ARG A 4 8.47 1.77 -0.86
N LEU A 5 9.29 1.30 -1.80
CA LEU A 5 10.39 2.12 -2.24
C LEU A 5 9.69 3.37 -2.76
N ASP A 6 9.77 4.48 -2.05
CA ASP A 6 9.89 5.75 -2.76
C ASP A 6 11.11 5.53 -3.65
N PRO A 7 10.97 5.44 -4.98
CA PRO A 7 12.15 5.31 -5.80
C PRO A 7 12.85 6.66 -5.72
N PRO A 8 14.05 6.78 -5.11
CA PRO A 8 14.89 7.89 -5.47
C PRO A 8 15.25 7.63 -6.94
N ASP A 9 14.73 8.48 -7.81
CA ASP A 9 15.20 8.62 -9.19
C ASP A 9 14.87 7.50 -10.19
N ILE A 10 13.67 6.93 -10.15
CA ILE A 10 13.14 6.12 -11.27
C ILE A 10 12.16 6.95 -12.08
N TYR A 11 12.72 7.76 -12.97
CA TYR A 11 11.93 8.57 -13.89
C TYR A 11 11.84 7.88 -15.24
N ASN A 12 10.62 7.85 -15.78
CA ASN A 12 10.43 7.63 -17.20
C ASN A 12 11.00 8.84 -17.94
N HIS A 13 12.13 8.65 -18.60
CA HIS A 13 12.67 9.65 -19.51
C HIS A 13 12.28 9.27 -20.94
N ALA A 14 11.57 10.17 -21.60
CA ALA A 14 11.44 10.18 -23.04
C ALA A 14 11.65 11.60 -23.54
N ASP A 15 12.15 11.69 -24.78
CA ASP A 15 12.15 12.95 -25.50
C ASP A 15 10.71 13.49 -25.61
N GLY A 16 10.50 14.78 -25.34
CA GLY A 16 9.17 15.41 -25.38
C GLY A 16 8.52 15.39 -26.76
N LEU A 17 9.30 15.15 -27.82
CA LEU A 17 8.82 14.93 -29.18
C LEU A 17 8.80 13.45 -29.57
N SER A 18 9.08 12.54 -28.65
CA SER A 18 9.06 11.10 -28.90
C SER A 18 7.67 10.69 -29.34
N PRO A 19 7.53 10.20 -30.57
CA PRO A 19 6.24 9.80 -31.10
C PRO A 19 5.85 8.38 -30.67
N VAL A 20 6.76 7.66 -30.02
CA VAL A 20 6.65 6.22 -29.73
C VAL A 20 5.73 6.00 -28.54
N SER A 21 4.78 5.06 -28.65
CA SER A 21 3.99 4.58 -27.52
C SER A 21 4.72 3.43 -26.81
N TYR A 22 4.92 3.60 -25.52
CA TYR A 22 5.53 2.63 -24.61
C TYR A 22 4.77 2.64 -23.29
N PRO A 23 4.87 1.58 -22.45
CA PRO A 23 4.23 1.57 -21.14
C PRO A 23 4.90 2.61 -20.24
N ALA A 24 4.37 3.84 -20.25
CA ALA A 24 4.96 5.00 -19.60
C ALA A 24 4.94 4.94 -18.07
N HIS A 25 4.21 3.99 -17.47
CA HIS A 25 4.29 3.69 -16.04
C HIS A 25 5.21 2.49 -15.75
N GLY A 26 5.87 1.95 -16.77
CA GLY A 26 6.62 0.71 -16.69
C GLY A 26 5.74 -0.54 -16.77
N VAL A 27 6.37 -1.69 -16.54
CA VAL A 27 5.71 -2.99 -16.44
C VAL A 27 6.16 -3.72 -15.18
N VAL A 28 5.32 -4.63 -14.68
CA VAL A 28 5.65 -5.46 -13.52
C VAL A 28 5.95 -6.87 -13.97
N VAL A 29 7.07 -7.43 -13.50
CA VAL A 29 7.44 -8.82 -13.75
C VAL A 29 7.76 -9.52 -12.44
N ARG A 30 7.38 -10.79 -12.34
CA ARG A 30 7.82 -11.62 -11.20
C ARG A 30 9.29 -12.02 -11.38
N PRO A 31 10.04 -12.21 -10.29
CA PRO A 31 11.39 -12.75 -10.40
C PRO A 31 11.44 -14.03 -11.23
N LEU A 32 12.42 -14.12 -12.13
CA LEU A 32 12.66 -15.21 -13.07
C LEU A 32 11.47 -15.49 -14.01
N ARG A 33 10.65 -14.48 -14.30
CA ARG A 33 9.51 -14.57 -15.24
C ARG A 33 9.65 -13.53 -16.34
N ALA A 34 8.73 -13.65 -17.30
CA ALA A 34 8.69 -12.81 -18.48
C ALA A 34 7.46 -11.89 -18.48
N VAL A 35 7.58 -10.74 -19.13
CA VAL A 35 6.50 -9.76 -19.34
C VAL A 35 6.60 -9.17 -20.75
N LEU A 36 5.44 -8.90 -21.36
CA LEU A 36 5.38 -8.24 -22.66
C LEU A 36 5.63 -6.73 -22.49
N LEU A 37 6.46 -6.14 -23.36
CA LEU A 37 6.73 -4.69 -23.31
C LEU A 37 5.72 -3.84 -24.08
N GLU A 38 4.85 -4.47 -24.88
CA GLU A 38 3.75 -3.82 -25.62
C GLU A 38 4.17 -2.57 -26.43
N GLY A 39 5.35 -2.62 -27.08
CA GLY A 39 5.84 -1.51 -27.89
C GLY A 39 4.91 -1.22 -29.07
N ASN A 40 4.58 0.06 -29.31
CA ASN A 40 3.72 0.46 -30.41
C ASN A 40 4.15 1.80 -31.02
N LEU A 41 4.15 1.88 -32.35
CA LEU A 41 4.37 3.10 -33.11
C LEU A 41 3.02 3.75 -33.47
N PRO A 42 2.93 5.08 -33.47
CA PRO A 42 1.71 5.79 -33.83
C PRO A 42 1.46 5.66 -35.34
N PRO A 43 0.18 5.76 -35.79
CA PRO A 43 -0.19 5.57 -37.20
C PRO A 43 0.62 6.42 -38.19
N CYS A 44 0.96 7.66 -37.82
CA CYS A 44 1.72 8.58 -38.67
C CYS A 44 3.17 8.15 -38.96
N LEU A 45 3.72 7.18 -38.21
CA LEU A 45 5.10 6.70 -38.35
C LEU A 45 5.22 5.28 -38.87
N LEU A 46 4.10 4.58 -39.06
CA LEU A 46 4.07 3.20 -39.54
C LEU A 46 4.70 2.99 -40.91
N ASN A 47 4.96 4.06 -41.68
CA ASN A 47 5.54 4.01 -43.02
C ASN A 47 6.99 4.54 -43.09
N ARG A 48 7.57 4.97 -41.97
CA ARG A 48 8.88 5.64 -41.96
C ARG A 48 9.98 4.78 -41.34
N GLU A 49 9.68 4.10 -40.25
CA GLU A 49 10.72 3.42 -39.46
C GLU A 49 10.91 1.96 -39.84
N LYS A 50 12.18 1.53 -39.90
CA LYS A 50 12.59 0.19 -40.31
C LYS A 50 13.44 -0.54 -39.26
N MET A 51 13.73 0.12 -38.14
CA MET A 51 14.60 -0.41 -37.11
C MET A 51 14.07 -0.08 -35.70
N GLY A 52 14.25 -1.01 -34.77
CA GLY A 52 14.01 -0.79 -33.35
C GLY A 52 15.17 -1.33 -32.53
N TYR A 53 15.50 -0.65 -31.45
CA TYR A 53 16.57 -1.06 -30.53
C TYR A 53 16.04 -1.13 -29.10
N TYR A 54 16.37 -2.22 -28.41
CA TYR A 54 16.09 -2.42 -27.01
C TYR A 54 17.38 -2.74 -26.27
N ASN A 55 17.54 -2.15 -25.09
CA ASN A 55 18.62 -2.45 -24.16
C ASN A 55 18.03 -2.57 -22.75
N ALA A 56 18.15 -3.72 -22.14
CA ALA A 56 17.92 -3.88 -20.72
C ALA A 56 19.14 -3.34 -19.98
N GLY A 57 18.99 -3.01 -18.70
CA GLY A 57 20.14 -2.78 -17.86
C GLY A 57 20.88 -4.10 -17.63
N ASN A 58 20.84 -4.59 -16.40
CA ASN A 58 21.63 -5.77 -16.00
C ASN A 58 20.77 -6.90 -15.42
N MET A 59 19.44 -6.81 -15.47
CA MET A 59 18.56 -7.75 -14.74
C MET A 59 17.63 -8.56 -15.64
N GLY A 60 17.80 -8.47 -16.96
CA GLY A 60 17.03 -9.27 -17.89
C GLY A 60 17.56 -9.27 -19.31
N VAL A 61 16.92 -10.10 -20.12
CA VAL A 61 17.19 -10.32 -21.54
C VAL A 61 15.89 -10.19 -22.33
N PHE A 62 16.00 -10.01 -23.64
CA PHE A 62 14.83 -9.93 -24.52
C PHE A 62 14.63 -11.20 -25.31
N THR A 63 13.37 -11.55 -25.53
CA THR A 63 12.96 -12.55 -26.51
C THR A 63 11.67 -12.09 -27.22
N VAL A 64 11.13 -12.89 -28.13
CA VAL A 64 9.91 -12.55 -28.86
C VAL A 64 8.90 -13.68 -28.84
N LEU A 65 7.61 -13.35 -28.77
CA LEU A 65 6.53 -14.35 -28.84
C LEU A 65 6.44 -15.04 -30.20
N ALA A 66 6.79 -14.33 -31.28
CA ALA A 66 6.87 -14.83 -32.64
C ALA A 66 7.67 -13.84 -33.50
N ILE A 67 8.18 -14.32 -34.64
CA ILE A 67 8.89 -13.50 -35.64
C ILE A 67 7.91 -13.19 -36.78
N ILE A 68 7.74 -11.91 -37.10
CA ILE A 68 6.96 -11.45 -38.25
C ILE A 68 7.77 -11.67 -39.54
N GLU A 69 7.08 -11.98 -40.65
CA GLU A 69 7.72 -12.11 -41.96
C GLU A 69 8.54 -10.85 -42.32
N ASP A 70 9.66 -11.00 -43.02
CA ASP A 70 10.53 -9.87 -43.40
C ASP A 70 11.07 -9.06 -42.20
N VAL A 71 11.14 -9.68 -41.01
CA VAL A 71 11.78 -9.11 -39.83
C VAL A 71 13.01 -9.93 -39.43
N SER A 72 14.13 -9.25 -39.27
CA SER A 72 15.38 -9.81 -38.74
C SER A 72 15.59 -9.32 -37.30
N ILE A 73 15.93 -10.24 -36.40
CA ILE A 73 16.19 -9.96 -35.00
C ILE A 73 17.62 -10.38 -34.68
N VAL A 74 18.37 -9.48 -34.04
CA VAL A 74 19.73 -9.73 -33.53
C VAL A 74 19.72 -9.56 -32.02
N GLY A 75 20.35 -10.48 -31.29
CA GLY A 75 20.45 -10.42 -29.83
C GLY A 75 19.26 -11.01 -29.08
N ASP A 76 18.54 -11.96 -29.69
CA ASP A 76 17.58 -12.80 -28.96
C ASP A 76 18.24 -13.52 -27.79
N ASN A 77 17.56 -13.58 -26.65
CA ASN A 77 18.06 -14.04 -25.35
C ASN A 77 19.29 -13.28 -24.82
N THR A 78 19.48 -12.02 -25.22
CA THR A 78 20.50 -11.13 -24.66
C THR A 78 19.90 -9.84 -24.12
N ASN A 79 20.67 -9.05 -23.37
CA ASN A 79 20.23 -7.76 -22.84
C ASN A 79 20.17 -6.65 -23.90
N ASN A 80 20.51 -6.93 -25.16
CA ASN A 80 20.48 -6.00 -26.27
C ASN A 80 19.77 -6.64 -27.47
N MET A 81 18.67 -6.07 -27.92
CA MET A 81 17.92 -6.59 -29.07
C MET A 81 17.79 -5.52 -30.16
N ILE A 82 18.10 -5.92 -31.40
CA ILE A 82 17.94 -5.08 -32.58
C ILE A 82 16.95 -5.75 -33.52
N ILE A 83 15.91 -5.03 -33.91
CA ILE A 83 14.87 -5.47 -34.83
C ILE A 83 15.00 -4.66 -36.11
N ARG A 84 15.03 -5.34 -37.26
CA ARG A 84 15.17 -4.73 -38.59
C ARG A 84 14.15 -5.30 -39.55
N THR A 85 13.63 -4.48 -40.45
CA THR A 85 12.70 -4.93 -41.51
C THR A 85 12.81 -4.06 -42.75
N THR A 86 12.38 -4.57 -43.91
CA THR A 86 12.20 -3.73 -45.09
C THR A 86 10.81 -3.10 -45.18
N LYS A 87 9.84 -3.67 -44.44
CA LYS A 87 8.42 -3.26 -44.37
C LYS A 87 8.09 -2.59 -43.03
N PRO A 88 8.00 -1.24 -42.96
CA PRO A 88 7.73 -0.49 -41.74
C PRO A 88 6.51 -0.95 -40.91
N ILE A 89 5.44 -1.41 -41.57
CA ILE A 89 4.26 -1.97 -40.90
C ILE A 89 4.59 -3.24 -40.08
N HIS A 90 5.52 -4.07 -40.55
CA HIS A 90 5.96 -5.28 -39.86
C HIS A 90 6.80 -4.97 -38.63
N LEU A 91 7.53 -3.84 -38.62
CA LEU A 91 8.23 -3.38 -37.42
C LEU A 91 7.24 -3.24 -36.28
N ASN A 92 6.17 -2.46 -36.48
CA ASN A 92 5.19 -2.24 -35.43
C ASN A 92 4.51 -3.53 -34.95
N GLN A 93 4.23 -4.47 -35.86
CA GLN A 93 3.71 -5.79 -35.50
C GLN A 93 4.71 -6.59 -34.65
N GLN A 94 6.01 -6.48 -34.93
CA GLN A 94 7.06 -7.13 -34.15
C GLN A 94 7.24 -6.50 -32.76
N LEU A 95 7.18 -5.17 -32.64
CA LEU A 95 7.37 -4.47 -31.35
C LEU A 95 6.34 -4.91 -30.29
N ARG A 96 5.10 -5.20 -30.73
CA ARG A 96 4.03 -5.75 -29.88
C ARG A 96 4.29 -7.17 -29.38
N LYS A 97 5.35 -7.83 -29.85
CA LYS A 97 5.73 -9.21 -29.52
C LYS A 97 7.03 -9.29 -28.72
N VAL A 98 7.66 -8.16 -28.39
CA VAL A 98 8.91 -8.12 -27.60
C VAL A 98 8.63 -8.39 -26.14
N VAL A 99 9.32 -9.39 -25.60
CA VAL A 99 9.20 -9.89 -24.24
C VAL A 99 10.49 -9.59 -23.50
N TYR A 100 10.35 -9.04 -22.30
CA TYR A 100 11.44 -8.95 -21.33
C TYR A 100 11.39 -10.17 -20.41
N LEU A 101 12.49 -10.90 -20.31
CA LEU A 101 12.71 -12.01 -19.38
C LEU A 101 13.65 -11.54 -18.27
N ASN A 102 13.16 -11.52 -17.04
CA ASN A 102 14.01 -11.25 -15.89
C ASN A 102 14.93 -12.44 -15.58
N THR A 103 16.20 -12.15 -15.30
CA THR A 103 17.23 -13.15 -14.95
C THR A 103 17.65 -13.07 -13.48
N GLU A 104 17.13 -12.11 -12.71
CA GLU A 104 17.47 -11.86 -11.32
C GLU A 104 16.38 -12.33 -10.36
N PHE A 105 16.73 -13.15 -9.37
CA PHE A 105 15.75 -13.59 -8.36
C PHE A 105 15.33 -12.48 -7.38
N ASN A 106 16.11 -11.42 -7.26
CA ASN A 106 15.87 -10.34 -6.30
C ASN A 106 14.53 -9.63 -6.54
N ALA A 107 13.63 -9.70 -5.57
CA ALA A 107 12.35 -9.01 -5.59
C ALA A 107 12.48 -7.55 -5.12
N ASN A 108 11.57 -6.71 -5.63
CA ASN A 108 11.48 -5.27 -5.40
C ASN A 108 12.69 -4.48 -5.93
N LYS A 109 13.12 -4.77 -7.16
CA LYS A 109 14.13 -4.01 -7.91
C LYS A 109 13.56 -3.50 -9.22
N TYR A 110 14.18 -2.50 -9.82
CA TYR A 110 13.79 -1.98 -11.12
C TYR A 110 14.92 -2.15 -12.12
N ASP A 111 14.60 -2.69 -13.29
CA ASP A 111 15.49 -2.67 -14.45
C ASP A 111 15.02 -1.60 -15.44
N LEU A 112 15.93 -0.74 -15.90
CA LEU A 112 15.59 0.36 -16.79
C LEU A 112 15.83 -0.06 -18.23
N VAL A 113 14.75 -0.45 -18.91
CA VAL A 113 14.80 -0.84 -20.32
C VAL A 113 14.82 0.42 -21.19
N LYS A 114 15.90 0.63 -21.92
CA LYS A 114 16.02 1.68 -22.94
C LYS A 114 15.49 1.17 -24.26
N VAL A 115 14.61 1.94 -24.87
CA VAL A 115 14.04 1.65 -26.17
C VAL A 115 14.33 2.82 -27.10
N ARG A 116 14.87 2.54 -28.28
CA ARG A 116 15.26 3.55 -29.27
C ARG A 116 14.64 3.30 -30.63
N TYR A 117 14.05 4.35 -31.20
CA TYR A 117 13.43 4.39 -32.53
C TYR A 117 13.65 5.75 -33.15
N MET A 118 13.97 5.84 -34.44
CA MET A 118 14.09 7.10 -35.18
C MET A 118 15.02 8.14 -34.52
N GLY A 119 15.97 7.70 -33.68
CA GLY A 119 16.83 8.57 -32.88
C GLY A 119 16.27 8.93 -31.49
N PHE A 120 14.96 8.80 -31.25
CA PHE A 120 14.33 8.99 -29.94
C PHE A 120 14.64 7.84 -29.00
N THR A 121 14.86 8.16 -27.72
CA THR A 121 15.08 7.18 -26.65
C THR A 121 14.00 7.35 -25.59
N ALA A 122 13.35 6.24 -25.22
CA ALA A 122 12.44 6.14 -24.10
C ALA A 122 12.99 5.14 -23.08
N THR A 123 12.75 5.39 -21.79
CA THR A 123 13.10 4.47 -20.71
C THR A 123 11.82 3.87 -20.14
N VAL A 124 11.75 2.54 -20.11
CA VAL A 124 10.65 1.75 -19.57
C VAL A 124 11.15 1.05 -18.30
N PRO A 125 10.68 1.43 -17.10
CA PRO A 125 11.04 0.75 -15.87
C PRO A 125 10.32 -0.59 -15.79
N VAL A 126 11.07 -1.67 -15.57
CA VAL A 126 10.55 -3.00 -15.30
C VAL A 126 10.68 -3.27 -13.81
N HIS A 127 9.56 -3.25 -13.08
CA HIS A 127 9.53 -3.53 -11.65
C HIS A 127 9.51 -5.03 -11.41
N ILE A 128 10.63 -5.58 -10.98
CA ILE A 128 10.80 -6.97 -10.61
C ILE A 128 10.28 -7.15 -9.20
N GLN A 129 9.09 -7.73 -9.04
CA GLN A 129 8.49 -7.97 -7.73
C GLN A 129 7.57 -9.19 -7.74
N HIS A 130 7.53 -9.92 -6.63
CA HIS A 130 6.50 -10.94 -6.45
C HIS A 130 5.11 -10.30 -6.43
N ARG A 131 4.12 -11.02 -6.97
CA ARG A 131 2.72 -10.65 -6.78
C ARG A 131 2.46 -10.62 -5.28
N GLN A 132 2.04 -9.46 -4.76
CA GLN A 132 1.51 -9.38 -3.40
C GLN A 132 0.32 -10.35 -3.36
N LEU A 133 0.42 -11.39 -2.53
CA LEU A 133 -0.69 -12.32 -2.39
C LEU A 133 -1.89 -11.53 -1.86
N PRO A 134 -3.04 -11.56 -2.57
CA PRO A 134 -4.25 -11.00 -2.01
C PRO A 134 -4.59 -11.77 -0.73
N TRP A 135 -5.30 -11.10 0.16
CA TRP A 135 -5.82 -11.76 1.35
C TRP A 135 -6.70 -12.95 0.95
N LEU A 136 -6.51 -14.09 1.63
CA LEU A 136 -7.26 -15.32 1.37
C LEU A 136 -8.64 -15.35 2.03
N TYR A 137 -8.93 -14.37 2.90
CA TYR A 137 -10.26 -14.21 3.47
C TYR A 137 -11.01 -13.22 2.61
N GLU A 138 -12.10 -13.68 2.00
CA GLU A 138 -13.06 -12.78 1.38
C GLU A 138 -13.67 -11.95 2.51
N PRO A 139 -13.58 -10.60 2.47
CA PRO A 139 -14.31 -9.78 3.42
C PRO A 139 -15.80 -10.08 3.20
N GLU A 140 -16.42 -10.74 4.17
CA GLU A 140 -17.86 -10.91 4.15
C GLU A 140 -18.48 -9.51 4.05
N LYS A 141 -19.38 -9.30 3.07
CA LYS A 141 -20.29 -8.14 3.06
C LYS A 141 -21.33 -8.33 4.17
N GLY A 142 -20.85 -8.40 5.41
CA GLY A 142 -21.58 -8.73 6.62
C GLY A 142 -21.95 -7.51 7.43
N LYS A 143 -22.37 -7.75 8.67
CA LYS A 143 -22.65 -6.71 9.67
C LYS A 143 -21.32 -6.11 10.14
N MET A 144 -21.37 -4.98 10.86
CA MET A 144 -20.15 -4.31 11.35
C MET A 144 -19.23 -5.24 12.15
N GLY A 145 -19.79 -6.15 12.96
CA GLY A 145 -19.00 -7.11 13.75
C GLY A 145 -18.27 -8.18 12.92
N ASP A 146 -18.64 -8.36 11.65
CA ASP A 146 -17.98 -9.30 10.73
C ASP A 146 -16.83 -8.61 9.97
N ARG A 147 -16.84 -7.27 9.90
CA ARG A 147 -15.85 -6.45 9.18
C ARG A 147 -14.84 -5.76 10.10
N VAL A 148 -15.19 -5.54 11.36
CA VAL A 148 -14.37 -4.79 12.32
C VAL A 148 -14.08 -5.61 13.56
N THR A 149 -12.83 -5.65 13.98
CA THR A 149 -12.42 -6.10 15.31
C THR A 149 -11.83 -4.94 16.10
N VAL A 150 -12.23 -4.80 17.36
CA VAL A 150 -11.65 -3.81 18.26
C VAL A 150 -10.43 -4.43 18.95
N VAL A 151 -9.31 -3.71 18.96
CA VAL A 151 -8.11 -4.07 19.71
C VAL A 151 -7.89 -3.01 20.78
N VAL A 152 -7.71 -3.47 22.02
CA VAL A 152 -7.38 -2.62 23.17
C VAL A 152 -6.20 -3.21 23.91
N THR A 153 -5.27 -2.35 24.32
CA THR A 153 -4.23 -2.67 25.29
C THR A 153 -4.71 -2.25 26.66
N SER A 154 -4.58 -3.11 27.68
CA SER A 154 -5.01 -2.78 29.04
C SER A 154 -3.85 -2.82 30.03
N SER A 155 -3.71 -1.73 30.78
CA SER A 155 -2.70 -1.56 31.83
C SER A 155 -3.32 -0.87 33.06
N GLY A 156 -3.62 -1.65 34.09
CA GLY A 156 -4.00 -1.19 35.43
C GLY A 156 -5.49 -1.22 35.75
N ASP A 157 -6.32 -0.51 34.99
CA ASP A 157 -7.70 -0.21 35.38
C ASP A 157 -8.77 -1.07 34.66
N TYR A 158 -9.18 -2.15 35.32
CA TYR A 158 -10.25 -3.02 34.83
C TYR A 158 -11.65 -2.38 34.81
N ASP A 159 -11.89 -1.28 35.53
CA ASP A 159 -13.19 -0.60 35.49
C ASP A 159 -13.36 0.17 34.17
N ASN A 160 -12.29 0.80 33.70
CA ASN A 160 -12.21 1.42 32.37
C ASN A 160 -12.40 0.37 31.27
N LEU A 161 -11.63 -0.73 31.31
CA LEU A 161 -11.81 -1.84 30.36
C LEU A 161 -13.25 -2.38 30.38
N ARG A 162 -13.84 -2.57 31.56
CA ARG A 162 -15.23 -3.04 31.67
C ARG A 162 -16.22 -2.04 31.06
N ARG A 163 -16.00 -0.73 31.23
CA ARG A 163 -16.82 0.31 30.62
C ARG A 163 -16.71 0.29 29.10
N LEU A 164 -15.49 0.19 28.57
CA LEU A 164 -15.24 0.03 27.13
C LEU A 164 -16.00 -1.19 26.58
N LEU A 165 -15.79 -2.38 27.16
CA LEU A 165 -16.40 -3.62 26.69
C LEU A 165 -17.93 -3.58 26.71
N LYS A 166 -18.53 -3.02 27.78
CA LYS A 166 -19.99 -2.80 27.85
C LYS A 166 -20.47 -1.85 26.76
N SER A 167 -19.73 -0.78 26.47
CA SER A 167 -20.10 0.18 25.45
C SER A 167 -20.01 -0.40 24.03
N VAL A 168 -19.00 -1.23 23.75
CA VAL A 168 -18.88 -1.93 22.47
C VAL A 168 -20.08 -2.86 22.26
N GLU A 169 -20.41 -3.69 23.25
CA GLU A 169 -21.57 -4.60 23.16
C GLU A 169 -22.89 -3.83 23.01
N GLN A 170 -23.04 -2.67 23.67
CA GLN A 170 -24.23 -1.84 23.56
C GLN A 170 -24.43 -1.23 22.16
N TYR A 171 -23.37 -0.68 21.55
CA TYR A 171 -23.49 0.08 20.30
C TYR A 171 -23.20 -0.75 19.05
N TYR A 172 -22.39 -1.80 19.18
CA TYR A 172 -21.95 -2.67 18.09
C TYR A 172 -21.92 -4.14 18.56
N PRO A 173 -23.09 -4.73 18.89
CA PRO A 173 -23.17 -6.08 19.43
C PRO A 173 -22.56 -7.10 18.45
N LYS A 174 -21.99 -8.18 19.00
CA LYS A 174 -21.27 -9.24 18.26
C LYS A 174 -19.91 -8.85 17.67
N THR A 175 -19.49 -7.60 17.79
CA THR A 175 -18.12 -7.19 17.44
C THR A 175 -17.11 -7.91 18.31
N THR A 176 -16.09 -8.49 17.69
CA THR A 176 -15.00 -9.10 18.45
C THR A 176 -14.14 -8.01 19.10
N VAL A 177 -13.83 -8.15 20.38
CA VAL A 177 -12.83 -7.33 21.07
C VAL A 177 -11.65 -8.19 21.48
N ILE A 178 -10.45 -7.77 21.13
CA ILE A 178 -9.19 -8.39 21.54
C ILE A 178 -8.56 -7.51 22.59
N VAL A 179 -8.33 -8.06 23.77
CA VAL A 179 -7.65 -7.38 24.88
C VAL A 179 -6.24 -7.95 24.97
N ALA A 180 -5.24 -7.10 24.80
CA ALA A 180 -3.84 -7.40 25.08
C ALA A 180 -3.50 -6.80 26.46
N ASP A 181 -3.34 -7.67 27.45
CA ASP A 181 -3.25 -7.28 28.87
C ASP A 181 -1.87 -7.60 29.41
N ASP A 182 -1.09 -6.56 29.74
CA ASP A 182 0.26 -6.67 30.30
C ASP A 182 0.33 -6.33 31.79
N ASN A 183 -0.79 -6.49 32.51
CA ASN A 183 -0.82 -6.36 33.96
C ASN A 183 0.02 -7.45 34.66
N THR A 184 0.53 -7.09 35.84
CA THR A 184 1.18 -8.03 36.75
C THR A 184 0.21 -9.11 37.24
N ALA A 185 0.75 -10.24 37.70
CA ALA A 185 -0.05 -11.41 38.05
C ALA A 185 -1.06 -11.17 39.20
N ASP A 186 -0.75 -10.24 40.09
CA ASP A 186 -1.57 -9.81 41.23
C ASP A 186 -2.74 -8.90 40.82
N VAL A 187 -2.59 -8.14 39.74
CA VAL A 187 -3.63 -7.26 39.19
C VAL A 187 -4.51 -8.02 38.19
N TRP A 188 -3.92 -8.95 37.44
CA TRP A 188 -4.57 -9.60 36.31
C TRP A 188 -5.87 -10.32 36.68
N LYS A 189 -6.92 -10.12 35.88
CA LYS A 189 -8.23 -10.76 36.06
C LYS A 189 -8.65 -11.46 34.77
N ALA A 190 -9.00 -12.73 34.89
CA ALA A 190 -9.62 -13.45 33.78
C ALA A 190 -10.93 -12.76 33.38
N TYR A 191 -11.02 -12.33 32.13
CA TYR A 191 -12.21 -11.69 31.59
C TYR A 191 -12.80 -12.56 30.48
N GLN A 192 -13.69 -13.48 30.86
CA GLN A 192 -14.38 -14.36 29.92
C GLN A 192 -15.76 -13.77 29.60
N VAL A 193 -15.82 -12.98 28.54
CA VAL A 193 -17.07 -12.42 28.01
C VAL A 193 -17.22 -12.84 26.55
N ARG A 194 -18.47 -13.06 26.13
CA ARG A 194 -18.78 -13.43 24.75
C ARG A 194 -18.21 -12.39 23.79
N ASN A 195 -17.59 -12.85 22.70
CA ASN A 195 -16.91 -12.03 21.70
C ASN A 195 -15.67 -11.26 22.22
N VAL A 196 -15.20 -11.52 23.44
CA VAL A 196 -13.94 -10.96 23.96
C VAL A 196 -12.87 -12.04 23.96
N LYS A 197 -11.75 -11.78 23.29
CA LYS A 197 -10.53 -12.59 23.35
C LYS A 197 -9.51 -11.87 24.22
N HIS A 198 -9.32 -12.35 25.44
CA HIS A 198 -8.40 -11.76 26.40
C HIS A 198 -7.07 -12.52 26.41
N TYR A 199 -6.01 -11.88 25.93
CA TYR A 199 -4.66 -12.40 25.92
C TYR A 199 -3.81 -11.77 27.01
N ARG A 200 -3.20 -12.62 27.83
CA ARG A 200 -2.24 -12.20 28.84
C ARG A 200 -0.85 -12.10 28.24
N MET A 201 -0.17 -11.00 28.52
CA MET A 201 1.21 -10.72 28.14
C MET A 201 2.14 -10.82 29.36
N PRO A 202 3.47 -10.91 29.14
CA PRO A 202 4.42 -10.62 30.20
C PRO A 202 4.20 -9.19 30.74
N PRO A 203 4.45 -8.95 32.04
CA PRO A 203 4.12 -7.68 32.65
C PRO A 203 4.96 -6.52 32.10
N ASN A 204 4.35 -5.33 32.02
CA ASN A 204 5.00 -4.06 31.64
C ASN A 204 5.72 -4.12 30.28
N LYS A 205 5.10 -4.77 29.28
CA LYS A 205 5.64 -4.81 27.92
C LYS A 205 5.28 -3.56 27.13
N GLY A 206 4.27 -2.82 27.55
CA GLY A 206 3.92 -1.53 27.01
C GLY A 206 2.98 -1.60 25.81
N TYR A 207 2.54 -0.40 25.41
CA TYR A 207 1.48 -0.17 24.43
C TYR A 207 1.76 -0.81 23.06
N PHE A 208 2.94 -0.58 22.48
CA PHE A 208 3.25 -1.06 21.13
C PHE A 208 3.40 -2.58 21.04
N ALA A 209 4.00 -3.22 22.06
CA ALA A 209 4.02 -4.67 22.17
C ALA A 209 2.59 -5.24 22.26
N GLY A 210 1.71 -4.59 23.02
CA GLY A 210 0.30 -4.96 23.15
C GLY A 210 -0.48 -4.81 21.85
N LEU A 211 -0.28 -3.72 21.12
CA LEU A 211 -0.89 -3.53 19.80
C LEU A 211 -0.45 -4.59 18.81
N ASN A 212 0.84 -4.90 18.72
CA ASN A 212 1.34 -5.95 17.83
C ASN A 212 0.71 -7.31 18.14
N LEU A 213 0.61 -7.67 19.42
CA LEU A 213 -0.08 -8.88 19.84
C LEU A 213 -1.55 -8.83 19.42
N GLY A 214 -2.29 -7.79 19.80
CA GLY A 214 -3.72 -7.66 19.50
C GLY A 214 -4.01 -7.72 18.00
N ILE A 215 -3.27 -6.95 17.21
CA ILE A 215 -3.39 -6.90 15.75
C ILE A 215 -3.07 -8.26 15.13
N SER A 216 -2.10 -9.04 15.65
CA SER A 216 -1.79 -10.38 15.13
C SER A 216 -2.97 -11.36 15.23
N GLN A 217 -3.93 -11.09 16.12
CA GLN A 217 -5.09 -11.96 16.39
C GLN A 217 -6.36 -11.53 15.62
N VAL A 218 -6.31 -10.43 14.87
CA VAL A 218 -7.43 -9.92 14.06
C VAL A 218 -7.66 -10.78 12.82
N ALA A 219 -8.90 -11.12 12.51
CA ALA A 219 -9.26 -11.87 11.30
C ALA A 219 -10.18 -11.09 10.35
N THR A 220 -10.62 -9.91 10.77
CA THR A 220 -11.55 -9.05 10.04
C THR A 220 -10.80 -8.07 9.14
N GLU A 221 -11.52 -7.50 8.17
CA GLU A 221 -11.00 -6.56 7.18
C GLU A 221 -10.38 -5.31 7.80
N TYR A 222 -11.03 -4.79 8.85
CA TYR A 222 -10.60 -3.60 9.56
C TYR A 222 -10.35 -3.87 11.04
N VAL A 223 -9.37 -3.17 11.59
CA VAL A 223 -9.10 -3.14 13.02
C VAL A 223 -9.34 -1.74 13.54
N LEU A 224 -10.07 -1.63 14.64
CA LEU A 224 -10.20 -0.40 15.41
C LEU A 224 -9.27 -0.47 16.62
N ILE A 225 -8.31 0.45 16.69
CA ILE A 225 -7.45 0.63 17.86
C ILE A 225 -8.10 1.63 18.82
N VAL A 226 -8.20 1.25 20.09
CA VAL A 226 -8.73 2.08 21.18
C VAL A 226 -7.91 1.88 22.45
N ASP A 227 -7.89 2.89 23.31
CA ASP A 227 -7.34 2.80 24.66
C ASP A 227 -8.41 2.27 25.65
N ASP A 228 -7.99 1.73 26.80
CA ASP A 228 -8.93 1.15 27.77
C ASP A 228 -9.78 2.18 28.51
N ASP A 229 -9.32 3.45 28.60
CA ASP A 229 -10.05 4.59 29.16
C ASP A 229 -11.08 5.21 28.20
N GLN A 230 -11.18 4.68 26.97
CA GLN A 230 -12.13 5.13 25.96
C GLN A 230 -13.39 4.27 25.98
N TYR A 231 -14.49 4.83 25.47
CA TYR A 231 -15.75 4.09 25.37
C TYR A 231 -16.62 4.65 24.25
N PHE A 232 -17.50 3.79 23.76
CA PHE A 232 -18.38 4.08 22.66
C PHE A 232 -19.59 4.87 23.14
N THR A 233 -20.06 5.76 22.29
CA THR A 233 -21.29 6.53 22.51
C THR A 233 -22.17 6.49 21.27
N ARG A 234 -23.38 7.06 21.35
CA ARG A 234 -24.25 7.27 20.18
C ARG A 234 -23.58 8.05 19.03
N LYS A 235 -22.53 8.83 19.34
CA LYS A 235 -21.74 9.62 18.38
C LYS A 235 -20.63 8.81 17.70
N THR A 236 -20.27 7.64 18.24
CA THR A 236 -19.27 6.77 17.63
C THR A 236 -19.88 6.07 16.42
N LYS A 237 -19.50 6.49 15.20
CA LYS A 237 -20.09 6.00 13.94
C LYS A 237 -19.10 5.14 13.13
N LEU A 238 -18.90 3.89 13.54
CA LEU A 238 -17.99 2.96 12.83
C LEU A 238 -18.38 2.74 11.37
N ARG A 239 -19.67 2.77 11.05
CA ARG A 239 -20.15 2.64 9.66
C ARG A 239 -19.58 3.74 8.76
N GLU A 240 -19.48 4.97 9.24
CA GLU A 240 -18.92 6.09 8.47
C GLU A 240 -17.41 5.93 8.30
N LEU A 241 -16.70 5.44 9.33
CA LEU A 241 -15.28 5.13 9.25
C LEU A 241 -15.00 4.05 8.20
N VAL A 242 -15.75 2.94 8.26
CA VAL A 242 -15.66 1.85 7.28
C VAL A 242 -15.99 2.36 5.88
N SER A 243 -17.06 3.16 5.73
CA SER A 243 -17.42 3.76 4.44
C SER A 243 -16.27 4.61 3.88
N MET A 244 -15.60 5.39 4.72
CA MET A 244 -14.47 6.20 4.29
C MET A 244 -13.32 5.33 3.78
N LEU A 245 -12.97 4.24 4.47
CA LEU A 245 -11.94 3.31 4.01
C LEU A 245 -12.36 2.51 2.75
N ASP A 246 -13.66 2.23 2.58
CA ASP A 246 -14.21 1.53 1.41
C ASP A 246 -14.16 2.38 0.13
N HIS A 247 -14.33 3.69 0.26
CA HIS A 247 -14.57 4.59 -0.88
C HIS A 247 -13.46 5.62 -1.10
N THR A 248 -12.35 5.52 -0.37
CA THR A 248 -11.20 6.43 -0.52
C THR A 248 -9.89 5.65 -0.50
N ASN A 249 -8.78 6.31 -0.82
CA ASN A 249 -7.44 5.71 -0.78
C ASN A 249 -6.73 5.97 0.56
N TYR A 250 -7.46 6.34 1.62
CA TYR A 250 -6.90 6.45 2.96
C TYR A 250 -6.80 5.07 3.61
N HIS A 251 -5.68 4.78 4.25
CA HIS A 251 -5.46 3.49 4.91
C HIS A 251 -5.93 3.48 6.37
N LEU A 252 -6.19 4.67 6.93
CA LEU A 252 -6.51 4.90 8.33
C LEU A 252 -7.47 6.09 8.45
N VAL A 253 -8.43 6.00 9.39
CA VAL A 253 -9.35 7.08 9.74
C VAL A 253 -9.59 7.08 11.26
N SER A 254 -9.62 8.26 11.87
CA SER A 254 -9.86 8.42 13.31
C SER A 254 -11.17 9.15 13.60
N LEU A 255 -11.76 8.85 14.76
CA LEU A 255 -12.79 9.71 15.35
C LEU A 255 -12.12 10.63 16.36
N LEU A 256 -12.29 11.93 16.14
CA LEU A 256 -11.84 12.92 17.09
C LEU A 256 -12.85 13.04 18.24
N GLU A 257 -12.44 12.65 19.44
CA GLU A 257 -13.14 13.04 20.65
C GLU A 257 -12.81 14.51 20.96
N VAL A 258 -13.77 15.41 20.75
CA VAL A 258 -13.61 16.83 21.13
C VAL A 258 -13.71 16.95 22.65
N ARG A 259 -12.65 16.58 23.38
CA ARG A 259 -12.56 16.82 24.84
C ARG A 259 -12.40 18.32 25.15
N TRP A 260 -11.87 19.11 24.21
CA TRP A 260 -11.57 20.51 24.40
C TRP A 260 -12.36 21.40 23.43
N LYS A 261 -13.41 22.05 23.92
CA LYS A 261 -14.12 23.14 23.22
C LYS A 261 -13.25 24.40 23.19
N ASN A 262 -12.10 24.36 22.56
CA ASN A 262 -11.39 25.58 22.16
C ASN A 262 -11.67 25.82 20.67
N PRO A 263 -12.53 26.80 20.33
CA PRO A 263 -12.76 27.15 18.93
C PRO A 263 -11.42 27.59 18.30
N GLY A 264 -10.98 26.88 17.25
CA GLY A 264 -9.78 27.23 16.48
C GLY A 264 -8.58 26.28 16.61
N GLN A 265 -8.63 25.23 17.44
CA GLN A 265 -7.59 24.18 17.39
C GLN A 265 -7.88 23.20 16.24
N SER A 266 -6.98 23.16 15.26
CA SER A 266 -6.85 22.01 14.35
C SER A 266 -6.44 20.80 15.17
N LEU A 267 -7.27 19.76 15.16
CA LEU A 267 -7.10 18.54 15.96
C LEU A 267 -6.35 17.42 15.20
N GLY A 268 -6.01 17.64 13.94
CA GLY A 268 -5.01 16.84 13.22
C GLY A 268 -3.65 17.53 13.28
N SER A 269 -2.58 16.73 13.10
CA SER A 269 -1.26 17.27 12.84
C SER A 269 -0.75 16.80 11.47
N THR A 270 -0.10 17.71 10.76
CA THR A 270 0.73 17.35 9.60
C THR A 270 2.18 17.30 10.03
N TYR A 271 2.99 16.54 9.32
CA TYR A 271 4.42 16.47 9.51
C TYR A 271 5.15 17.10 8.33
N ARG A 272 6.21 17.83 8.63
CA ARG A 272 7.19 18.26 7.65
C ARG A 272 8.51 17.57 7.94
N ILE A 273 9.02 16.82 6.96
CA ILE A 273 10.36 16.23 7.05
C ILE A 273 11.34 17.24 6.47
N LEU A 274 12.25 17.72 7.31
CA LEU A 274 13.30 18.68 6.96
C LEU A 274 14.65 17.98 6.98
N GLY A 275 15.59 18.42 6.14
CA GLY A 275 16.96 17.91 6.13
C GLY A 275 17.34 17.24 4.82
N ASN A 276 18.25 16.26 4.88
CA ASN A 276 18.82 15.58 3.72
C ASN A 276 18.89 14.05 3.96
N ALA A 277 19.52 13.33 3.04
CA ALA A 277 19.60 11.87 3.08
C ALA A 277 20.29 11.28 4.33
N THR A 278 21.10 12.05 5.07
CA THR A 278 21.81 11.58 6.26
C THR A 278 21.22 12.09 7.58
N HIS A 279 20.56 13.24 7.55
CA HIS A 279 19.95 13.86 8.73
C HIS A 279 18.57 14.40 8.40
N ALA A 280 17.55 13.85 9.06
CA ALA A 280 16.17 14.28 8.93
C ALA A 280 15.61 14.75 10.28
N CYS A 281 14.85 15.84 10.26
CA CYS A 281 14.08 16.35 11.39
C CYS A 281 12.59 16.26 11.04
N LEU A 282 11.79 15.72 11.95
CA LEU A 282 10.34 15.65 11.81
C LEU A 282 9.69 16.81 12.58
N GLU A 283 9.14 17.78 11.87
CA GLU A 283 8.43 18.90 12.47
C GLU A 283 6.92 18.64 12.48
N SER A 284 6.32 18.56 13.66
CA SER A 284 4.87 18.42 13.85
C SER A 284 4.19 19.79 13.78
N GLN A 285 3.20 19.93 12.92
CA GLN A 285 2.43 21.16 12.73
C GLN A 285 0.97 20.92 13.09
N ARG A 286 0.38 21.77 13.94
CA ARG A 286 -1.04 21.68 14.34
C ARG A 286 -1.96 22.24 13.25
N GLN A 287 -2.05 21.51 12.16
CA GLN A 287 -2.91 21.82 11.03
C GLN A 287 -3.41 20.53 10.37
N VAL A 288 -4.38 20.67 9.49
CA VAL A 288 -4.89 19.62 8.61
C VAL A 288 -4.66 20.05 7.17
N TYR A 289 -4.72 19.10 6.24
CA TYR A 289 -4.73 19.36 4.81
C TYR A 289 -6.14 19.79 4.37
N HIS A 290 -6.65 19.18 3.30
CA HIS A 290 -7.96 19.46 2.74
C HIS A 290 -9.04 18.61 3.41
N GLN A 291 -10.29 19.06 3.29
CA GLN A 291 -11.46 18.27 3.63
C GLN A 291 -11.63 17.13 2.62
N VAL A 292 -11.94 15.93 3.10
CA VAL A 292 -12.08 14.73 2.26
C VAL A 292 -13.36 14.84 1.42
N GLN A 293 -13.22 14.67 0.10
CA GLN A 293 -14.35 14.72 -0.83
C GLN A 293 -15.40 13.66 -0.46
N GLY A 294 -16.67 14.06 -0.37
CA GLY A 294 -17.77 13.17 0.01
C GLY A 294 -17.98 12.97 1.52
N TYR A 295 -17.08 13.46 2.37
CA TYR A 295 -17.16 13.31 3.83
C TYR A 295 -17.08 14.67 4.54
N PRO A 296 -18.21 15.39 4.68
CA PRO A 296 -18.24 16.70 5.32
C PRO A 296 -17.72 16.71 6.76
N GLY A 297 -16.77 17.61 7.05
CA GLY A 297 -16.15 17.73 8.37
C GLY A 297 -14.97 16.78 8.64
N CYS A 298 -14.70 15.83 7.74
CA CYS A 298 -13.51 14.97 7.79
C CYS A 298 -12.35 15.62 7.03
N HIS A 299 -11.16 15.64 7.63
CA HIS A 299 -9.98 16.29 7.07
C HIS A 299 -8.79 15.32 7.03
N ALA A 300 -7.93 15.48 6.03
CA ALA A 300 -6.71 14.70 5.92
C ALA A 300 -5.60 15.26 6.85
N ALA A 301 -4.81 14.37 7.45
CA ALA A 301 -3.71 14.69 8.36
C ALA A 301 -2.67 13.55 8.33
N ASP A 302 -1.45 13.81 8.82
CA ASP A 302 -0.40 12.78 8.92
C ASP A 302 -0.40 12.05 10.27
N ARG A 303 -0.97 12.69 11.30
CA ARG A 303 -1.10 12.13 12.65
C ARG A 303 -2.54 12.24 13.12
N VAL A 304 -3.00 11.14 13.72
CA VAL A 304 -4.22 11.09 14.54
C VAL A 304 -3.88 10.50 15.90
N ASP A 305 -4.75 10.73 16.89
CA ASP A 305 -4.62 10.14 18.22
C ASP A 305 -5.19 8.71 18.26
N SER A 306 -4.93 8.01 19.38
CA SER A 306 -5.38 6.64 19.66
C SER A 306 -6.92 6.57 19.74
N PHE A 307 -7.60 6.54 18.59
CA PHE A 307 -8.97 6.01 18.38
C PHE A 307 -9.13 5.97 16.88
N PHE A 308 -8.67 4.90 16.23
CA PHE A 308 -8.63 4.87 14.76
C PHE A 308 -8.94 3.50 14.19
N LEU A 309 -9.60 3.52 13.04
CA LEU A 309 -9.88 2.37 12.21
C LEU A 309 -8.82 2.33 11.10
N ALA A 310 -8.26 1.16 10.86
CA ALA A 310 -7.32 0.94 9.76
C ALA A 310 -7.62 -0.39 9.06
N SER A 311 -7.20 -0.48 7.81
CA SER A 311 -7.08 -1.77 7.11
C SER A 311 -6.17 -2.70 7.90
N THR A 312 -6.67 -3.89 8.25
CA THR A 312 -5.90 -4.89 8.99
C THR A 312 -4.63 -5.30 8.23
N ALA A 313 -4.70 -5.31 6.89
CA ALA A 313 -3.57 -5.66 6.04
C ALA A 313 -2.47 -4.57 6.05
N ASP A 314 -2.87 -3.30 6.01
CA ASP A 314 -1.93 -2.18 5.96
C ASP A 314 -1.22 -1.99 7.29
N ILE A 315 -1.96 -2.00 8.40
CA ILE A 315 -1.38 -1.80 9.73
C ILE A 315 -0.42 -2.93 10.13
N ARG A 316 -0.69 -4.17 9.70
CA ARG A 316 0.24 -5.30 9.87
C ARG A 316 1.50 -5.18 9.01
N GLY A 317 1.39 -4.56 7.83
CA GLY A 317 2.52 -4.33 6.94
C GLY A 317 3.51 -3.30 7.50
N VAL A 318 3.01 -2.34 8.29
CA VAL A 318 3.82 -1.32 8.96
C VAL A 318 4.34 -1.83 10.31
N GLY A 319 3.45 -2.38 11.15
CA GLY A 319 3.76 -2.78 12.52
C GLY A 319 3.96 -1.59 13.47
N PHE A 320 4.16 -1.88 14.76
CA PHE A 320 4.56 -0.90 15.77
C PHE A 320 5.93 -1.27 16.32
N ASP A 321 6.82 -0.29 16.52
CA ASP A 321 8.13 -0.53 17.13
C ASP A 321 7.95 -0.72 18.65
N PRO A 322 8.29 -1.90 19.22
CA PRO A 322 7.98 -2.24 20.61
C PRO A 322 8.74 -1.44 21.67
#